data_AF-A0A965FNQ7-F1
#
_entry.id   AF-A0A965FNQ7-F1
#
_cell.length_a   1.000
_cell.length_b   1.000
_cell.length_c   1.000
_cell.angle_alpha   90.00
_cell.angle_beta   90.00
_cell.angle_gamma   90.00
#
_symmetry.space_group_name_H-M   'P 1'
#
loop_
_entity.id
_entity.type
_entity.pdbx_description
1 polymer ?
#
loop_
_entity_poly.entity_id
_entity_poly.type
_entity_poly.pdbx_seq_one_letter_code
_entity_poly.pdbx_strand_id
1 'polypeptide(L)'
;MTKSRIRSTISLLIERQKVEDADVERLRDLLAAGGGLSAIEAGDLVRLERHVREMSPLWLSFFVEQMATYFIWERRPTGQISERDLEWLAFRLGLDSTGATPSTRALLTILSEECVDPPPNLKKRLDGLSGARARRQRQREVAAMLSIMPSLGSQGGLAVHPSLG
;
A
#
# COMPACT_ATOMS: atom_id res chain seq x y z
N MET A 1 -15.31 -10.94 23.18
CA MET A 1 -15.57 -9.48 23.13
C MET A 1 -14.47 -8.70 22.39
N THR A 2 -13.19 -9.02 22.56
CA THR A 2 -12.04 -8.27 21.99
C THR A 2 -12.08 -8.11 20.47
N LYS A 3 -12.45 -9.16 19.72
CA LYS A 3 -12.57 -9.11 18.25
C LYS A 3 -13.54 -8.03 17.75
N SER A 4 -14.66 -7.86 18.44
CA SER A 4 -15.61 -6.79 18.11
C SER A 4 -15.00 -5.40 18.32
N ARG A 5 -14.13 -5.24 19.33
CA ARG A 5 -13.45 -3.97 19.62
C ARG A 5 -12.42 -3.63 18.54
N ILE A 6 -11.61 -4.59 18.10
CA ILE A 6 -10.63 -4.39 17.02
C ILE A 6 -11.33 -3.84 15.77
N ARG A 7 -12.42 -4.49 15.34
CA ARG A 7 -13.15 -4.10 14.13
C ARG A 7 -13.82 -2.72 14.27
N SER A 8 -14.39 -2.42 15.43
CA SER A 8 -14.95 -1.09 15.72
C SER A 8 -13.85 -0.02 15.71
N THR A 9 -12.70 -0.27 16.33
CA THR A 9 -11.56 0.65 16.30
C THR A 9 -11.07 0.90 14.88
N ILE A 10 -10.88 -0.15 14.07
CA ILE A 10 -10.48 0.00 12.68
C ILE A 10 -11.48 0.84 11.88
N SER A 11 -12.78 0.59 12.07
CA SER A 11 -13.83 1.35 11.36
C SER A 11 -13.78 2.84 11.69
N LEU A 12 -13.61 3.18 12.97
CA LEU A 12 -13.44 4.57 13.42
C LEU A 12 -12.19 5.24 12.83
N LEU A 13 -11.08 4.52 12.73
CA LEU A 13 -9.84 5.05 12.16
C LEU A 13 -9.97 5.31 10.65
N ILE A 14 -10.68 4.44 9.93
CA ILE A 14 -11.01 4.63 8.52
C ILE A 14 -11.88 5.88 8.35
N GLU A 15 -12.93 6.04 9.16
CA GLU A 15 -13.81 7.22 9.11
C GLU A 15 -13.04 8.51 9.42
N ARG A 16 -12.17 8.47 10.43
CA ARG A 16 -11.33 9.61 10.82
C ARG A 16 -10.24 9.94 9.80
N GLN A 17 -9.92 9.03 8.88
CA GLN A 17 -8.89 9.20 7.85
C GLN A 17 -7.48 9.50 8.41
N LYS A 18 -7.22 9.11 9.67
CA LYS A 18 -5.95 9.36 10.34
C LYS A 18 -5.68 8.30 11.42
N VAL A 19 -4.45 7.79 11.48
CA VAL A 19 -3.93 6.91 12.52
C VAL A 19 -2.78 7.61 13.23
N GLU A 20 -2.86 7.72 14.56
CA GLU A 20 -1.84 8.31 15.41
C GLU A 20 -1.16 7.20 16.25
N ASP A 21 -0.04 7.53 16.89
CA ASP A 21 0.76 6.57 17.65
C ASP A 21 -0.07 5.86 18.73
N ALA A 22 -0.93 6.60 19.43
CA ALA A 22 -1.83 6.06 20.46
C ALA A 22 -2.84 5.04 19.90
N ASP A 23 -3.22 5.15 18.62
CA ASP A 23 -4.10 4.19 17.98
C ASP A 23 -3.35 2.90 17.63
N VAL A 24 -2.09 3.01 17.21
CA VAL A 24 -1.22 1.86 16.97
C VAL A 24 -1.04 1.05 18.24
N GLU A 25 -0.69 1.71 19.35
CA GLU A 25 -0.54 1.05 20.65
C GLU A 25 -1.85 0.41 21.13
N ARG A 26 -2.99 1.11 20.97
CA ARG A 26 -4.30 0.54 21.27
C ARG A 26 -4.58 -0.72 20.45
N LEU A 27 -4.24 -0.73 19.16
CA LEU A 27 -4.42 -1.91 18.31
C LEU A 27 -3.50 -3.06 18.75
N ARG A 28 -2.25 -2.78 19.14
CA ARG A 28 -1.34 -3.77 19.72
C ARG A 28 -1.94 -4.44 20.96
N ASP A 29 -2.42 -3.65 21.91
CA ASP A 29 -3.04 -4.15 23.14
C ASP A 29 -4.27 -5.03 22.85
N LEU A 30 -5.13 -4.58 21.93
CA LEU A 30 -6.32 -5.33 21.56
C LEU A 30 -5.99 -6.65 20.87
N LEU A 31 -4.94 -6.71 20.05
CA LEU A 31 -4.52 -7.93 19.36
C LEU A 31 -3.83 -8.91 20.31
N ALA A 32 -2.99 -8.41 21.22
CA ALA A 32 -2.38 -9.23 22.28
C ALA A 32 -3.45 -9.87 23.18
N ALA A 33 -4.48 -9.11 23.57
CA ALA A 33 -5.61 -9.63 24.33
C ALA A 33 -6.58 -10.51 23.50
N GLY A 34 -6.51 -10.42 22.18
CA GLY A 34 -7.40 -11.11 21.23
C GLY A 34 -6.91 -12.50 20.81
N GLY A 35 -5.64 -12.82 21.08
CA GLY A 35 -5.01 -14.08 20.71
C GLY A 35 -4.63 -14.17 19.23
N GLY A 36 -4.21 -13.06 18.62
CA GLY A 36 -3.77 -13.01 17.22
C GLY A 36 -4.82 -12.50 16.23
N LEU A 37 -4.49 -12.54 14.95
CA LEU A 37 -5.36 -12.05 13.88
C LEU A 37 -6.23 -13.17 13.30
N SER A 38 -7.54 -12.94 13.20
CA SER A 38 -8.38 -13.71 12.30
C SER A 38 -8.25 -13.23 10.84
N ALA A 39 -8.67 -14.06 9.88
CA ALA A 39 -8.73 -13.68 8.46
C ALA A 39 -9.58 -12.41 8.20
N ILE A 40 -10.61 -12.19 9.02
CA ILE A 40 -11.47 -11.00 8.93
C ILE A 40 -10.70 -9.78 9.42
N GLU A 41 -10.02 -9.87 10.57
CA GLU A 41 -9.26 -8.77 11.16
C GLU A 41 -8.02 -8.41 10.32
N ALA A 42 -7.33 -9.41 9.76
CA ALA A 42 -6.26 -9.18 8.78
C ALA A 42 -6.81 -8.43 7.55
N GLY A 43 -8.00 -8.80 7.08
CA GLY A 43 -8.69 -8.09 6.02
C GLY A 43 -9.06 -6.65 6.37
N ASP A 44 -9.46 -6.40 7.62
CA ASP A 44 -9.78 -5.06 8.14
C ASP A 44 -8.51 -4.19 8.29
N LEU A 45 -7.37 -4.74 8.73
CA LEU A 45 -6.09 -4.04 8.75
C LEU A 45 -5.61 -3.65 7.36
N VAL A 46 -5.75 -4.56 6.37
CA VAL A 46 -5.45 -4.23 4.97
C VAL A 46 -6.37 -3.11 4.48
N ARG A 47 -7.66 -3.14 4.84
CA ARG A 47 -8.58 -2.05 4.49
C ARG A 47 -8.13 -0.72 5.09
N LEU A 48 -7.70 -0.71 6.35
CA LEU A 48 -7.16 0.48 7.02
C LEU A 48 -5.92 1.02 6.31
N GLU A 49 -4.92 0.18 6.03
CA GLU A 49 -3.70 0.50 5.27
C GLU A 49 -4.01 1.15 3.92
N ARG A 50 -5.07 0.70 3.24
CA ARG A 50 -5.40 1.19 1.90
C ARG A 50 -6.24 2.47 1.87
N HIS A 51 -7.01 2.74 2.92
CA HIS A 51 -8.02 3.81 2.89
C HIS A 51 -7.68 5.01 3.75
N VAL A 52 -6.72 4.90 4.69
CA VAL A 52 -6.32 6.04 5.51
C VAL A 52 -5.11 6.73 4.91
N ARG A 53 -5.17 8.06 4.84
CA ARG A 53 -4.16 8.90 4.18
C ARG A 53 -3.00 9.28 5.10
N GLU A 54 -3.31 9.56 6.35
CA GLU A 54 -2.34 9.99 7.35
C GLU A 54 -2.08 8.84 8.32
N MET A 55 -0.90 8.23 8.20
CA MET A 55 -0.48 7.12 9.04
C MET A 55 0.68 7.52 9.94
N SER A 56 0.59 7.11 11.22
CA SER A 56 1.70 7.13 12.16
C SER A 56 2.95 6.46 11.58
N PRO A 57 4.17 6.95 11.87
CA PRO A 57 5.41 6.25 11.54
C PRO A 57 5.50 4.83 12.12
N LEU A 58 4.84 4.57 13.26
CA LEU A 58 4.79 3.26 13.91
C LEU A 58 3.92 2.26 13.15
N TRP A 59 3.06 2.75 12.25
CA TRP A 59 2.12 1.91 11.50
C TRP A 59 2.84 0.89 10.62
N LEU A 60 3.96 1.27 10.00
CA LEU A 60 4.69 0.38 9.09
C LEU A 60 5.18 -0.88 9.81
N SER A 61 5.89 -0.72 10.93
CA SER A 61 6.43 -1.85 11.68
C SER A 61 5.31 -2.71 12.25
N PHE A 62 4.29 -2.07 12.82
CA PHE A 62 3.09 -2.75 13.32
C PHE A 62 2.39 -3.59 12.24
N PHE A 63 2.07 -2.98 11.09
CA PHE A 63 1.34 -3.67 10.02
C PHE A 63 2.11 -4.87 9.49
N VAL A 64 3.41 -4.70 9.25
CA VAL A 64 4.28 -5.79 8.75
C VAL A 64 4.35 -6.93 9.77
N GLU A 65 4.60 -6.61 11.05
CA GLU A 65 4.69 -7.58 12.14
C GLU A 65 3.40 -8.42 12.28
N GLN A 66 2.25 -7.75 12.34
CA GLN A 66 0.97 -8.43 12.51
C GLN A 66 0.61 -9.31 11.30
N MET A 67 0.81 -8.80 10.07
CA MET A 67 0.48 -9.56 8.86
C MET A 67 1.45 -10.73 8.64
N ALA A 68 2.75 -10.55 8.92
CA ALA A 68 3.73 -11.64 8.87
C ALA A 68 3.38 -12.72 9.90
N THR A 69 3.00 -12.32 11.12
CA THR A 69 2.56 -13.26 12.16
C THR A 69 1.35 -14.06 11.74
N TYR A 70 0.34 -13.40 11.17
CA TYR A 70 -0.84 -14.06 10.62
C TYR A 70 -0.50 -15.07 9.52
N PHE A 71 0.35 -14.71 8.55
CA PHE A 71 0.63 -15.60 7.41
C PHE A 71 1.60 -16.74 7.73
N ILE A 72 2.61 -16.48 8.56
CA ILE A 72 3.75 -17.38 8.76
C ILE A 72 3.58 -18.21 10.02
N TRP A 73 3.25 -17.56 11.14
CA TRP A 73 3.37 -18.16 12.47
C TRP A 73 2.05 -18.76 12.97
N GLU A 74 0.92 -18.11 12.69
CA GLU A 74 -0.39 -18.53 13.16
C GLU A 74 -1.08 -19.57 12.27
N ARG A 75 -0.68 -19.63 10.99
CA ARG A 75 -1.24 -20.59 10.04
C ARG A 75 -0.47 -21.90 10.06
N ARG A 76 -1.19 -22.98 9.76
CA ARG A 76 -0.65 -24.34 9.68
C ARG A 76 -0.80 -24.86 8.24
N PRO A 77 0.26 -25.47 7.67
CA PRO A 77 1.60 -25.63 8.24
C PRO A 77 2.34 -24.29 8.38
N THR A 78 3.07 -24.13 9.50
CA THR A 78 3.84 -22.91 9.80
C THR A 78 4.91 -22.67 8.73
N GLY A 79 5.16 -21.42 8.38
CA GLY A 79 6.21 -21.07 7.43
C GLY A 79 5.85 -21.33 5.96
N GLN A 80 4.60 -21.66 5.66
CA GLN A 80 4.11 -21.84 4.29
C GLN A 80 3.02 -20.83 3.95
N ILE A 81 3.15 -20.24 2.76
CA ILE A 81 2.15 -19.32 2.21
C ILE A 81 1.66 -19.93 0.90
N SER A 82 0.35 -20.14 0.78
CA SER A 82 -0.22 -20.69 -0.46
C SER A 82 -0.37 -19.62 -1.54
N GLU A 83 -0.48 -20.04 -2.81
CA GLU A 83 -0.77 -19.11 -3.90
C GLU A 83 -2.07 -18.33 -3.68
N ARG A 84 -3.09 -19.01 -3.13
CA ARG A 84 -4.38 -18.40 -2.80
C ARG A 84 -4.25 -17.26 -1.78
N ASP A 85 -3.34 -17.41 -0.83
CA ASP A 85 -3.09 -16.39 0.19
C ASP A 85 -2.45 -15.14 -0.41
N LEU A 86 -1.54 -15.35 -1.36
CA LEU A 86 -0.93 -14.25 -2.09
C LEU A 86 -1.90 -13.56 -3.04
N GLU A 87 -2.78 -14.31 -3.70
CA GLU A 87 -3.83 -13.72 -4.52
C GLU A 87 -4.81 -12.91 -3.66
N TRP A 88 -5.22 -13.44 -2.52
CA TRP A 88 -6.07 -12.72 -1.56
C TRP A 88 -5.39 -11.43 -1.08
N LEU A 89 -4.11 -11.51 -0.72
CA LEU A 89 -3.34 -10.36 -0.24
C LEU A 89 -3.14 -9.33 -1.34
N ALA A 90 -2.76 -9.77 -2.53
CA ALA A 90 -2.52 -8.91 -3.70
C ALA A 90 -3.79 -8.17 -4.11
N PHE A 91 -4.92 -8.87 -4.14
CA PHE A 91 -6.23 -8.29 -4.43
C PHE A 91 -6.59 -7.21 -3.41
N ARG A 92 -6.51 -7.52 -2.11
CA ARG A 92 -6.89 -6.57 -1.05
C ARG A 92 -5.96 -5.37 -0.93
N LEU A 93 -4.67 -5.56 -1.18
CA LEU A 93 -3.71 -4.46 -1.23
C LEU A 93 -3.76 -3.67 -2.54
N GLY A 94 -4.55 -4.11 -3.53
CA GLY A 94 -4.65 -3.45 -4.83
C GLY A 94 -3.30 -3.37 -5.54
N LEU A 95 -2.46 -4.41 -5.42
CA LEU A 95 -1.10 -4.43 -5.98
C LEU A 95 -1.11 -4.21 -7.49
N ASP A 96 -2.10 -4.81 -8.16
CA ASP A 96 -2.22 -4.77 -9.62
C ASP A 96 -2.92 -3.50 -10.13
N SER A 97 -3.56 -2.71 -9.25
CA SER A 97 -4.32 -1.50 -9.61
C SER A 97 -3.66 -0.21 -9.11
N THR A 98 -3.43 -0.11 -7.81
CA THR A 98 -2.92 1.10 -7.14
C THR A 98 -1.43 1.02 -6.82
N GLY A 99 -0.87 -0.20 -6.79
CA GLY A 99 0.53 -0.48 -6.46
C GLY A 99 0.82 -0.57 -4.97
N ALA A 100 2.07 -0.91 -4.64
CA ALA A 100 2.51 -1.11 -3.27
C ALA A 100 2.83 0.19 -2.52
N THR A 101 2.33 0.28 -1.29
CA THR A 101 2.78 1.24 -0.26
C THR A 101 4.14 0.79 0.32
N PRO A 102 4.84 1.64 1.11
CA PRO A 102 6.03 1.22 1.86
C PRO A 102 5.78 -0.01 2.74
N SER A 103 4.69 -0.02 3.53
CA SER A 103 4.31 -1.14 4.40
C SER A 103 4.02 -2.41 3.61
N THR A 104 3.32 -2.28 2.48
CA THR A 104 3.04 -3.41 1.58
C THR A 104 4.34 -4.02 1.03
N ARG A 105 5.29 -3.19 0.61
CA ARG A 105 6.56 -3.67 0.07
C ARG A 105 7.37 -4.38 1.14
N ALA A 106 7.47 -3.79 2.33
CA ALA A 106 8.16 -4.40 3.47
C ALA A 106 7.54 -5.74 3.84
N LEU A 107 6.20 -5.84 3.86
CA LEU A 107 5.50 -7.10 4.11
C LEU A 107 5.89 -8.16 3.08
N LEU A 108 5.80 -7.85 1.77
CA LEU A 108 6.13 -8.83 0.73
C LEU A 108 7.59 -9.30 0.79
N THR A 109 8.53 -8.41 1.17
CA THR A 109 9.92 -8.78 1.42
C THR A 109 10.02 -9.79 2.56
N ILE A 110 9.45 -9.48 3.73
CA ILE A 110 9.46 -10.38 4.89
C ILE A 110 8.80 -11.72 4.56
N LEU A 111 7.65 -11.73 3.88
CA LEU A 111 7.00 -12.96 3.46
C LEU A 111 7.87 -13.79 2.51
N SER A 112 8.73 -13.16 1.70
CA SER A 112 9.63 -13.87 0.79
C SER A 112 10.90 -14.39 1.48
N GLU A 113 11.32 -13.77 2.58
CA GLU A 113 12.52 -14.15 3.34
C GLU A 113 12.21 -15.25 4.36
N GLU A 114 11.06 -15.16 5.02
CA GLU A 114 10.68 -16.03 6.14
C GLU A 114 9.85 -17.25 5.70
N CYS A 115 9.33 -17.28 4.47
CA CYS A 115 8.63 -18.44 3.93
C CYS A 115 9.62 -19.53 3.52
N VAL A 116 9.41 -20.76 4.00
CA VAL A 116 10.31 -21.90 3.76
C VAL A 116 10.38 -22.28 2.29
N ASP A 117 9.23 -22.26 1.61
CA ASP A 117 9.12 -22.47 0.16
C ASP A 117 8.21 -21.39 -0.43
N PRO A 118 8.76 -20.21 -0.77
CA PRO A 118 7.95 -19.11 -1.25
C PRO A 118 7.37 -19.45 -2.62
N PRO A 119 6.04 -19.35 -2.80
CA PRO A 119 5.42 -19.68 -4.07
C PRO A 119 5.97 -18.78 -5.18
N PRO A 120 6.09 -19.29 -6.42
CA PRO A 120 6.84 -18.62 -7.50
C PRO A 120 6.27 -17.25 -7.87
N ASN A 121 4.96 -17.06 -7.67
CA ASN A 121 4.28 -15.79 -7.90
C ASN A 121 4.68 -14.69 -6.89
N LEU A 122 5.22 -15.01 -5.71
CA LEU A 122 5.68 -14.04 -4.72
C LEU A 122 6.87 -13.24 -5.23
N LYS A 123 7.91 -13.94 -5.69
CA LYS A 123 9.12 -13.33 -6.26
C LYS A 123 8.77 -12.48 -7.50
N LYS A 124 7.95 -13.04 -8.40
CA LYS A 124 7.46 -12.31 -9.58
C LYS A 124 6.77 -11.00 -9.21
N ARG A 125 5.98 -10.99 -8.13
CA ARG A 125 5.31 -9.77 -7.64
C ARG A 125 6.31 -8.77 -7.07
N LEU A 126 7.29 -9.21 -6.29
CA LEU A 126 8.39 -8.35 -5.80
C LEU A 126 9.16 -7.70 -6.95
N ASP A 127 9.53 -8.47 -7.97
CA ASP A 127 10.22 -7.98 -9.17
C ASP A 127 9.36 -6.94 -9.92
N GLY A 128 8.07 -7.22 -10.07
CA GLY A 128 7.11 -6.31 -10.68
C GLY A 128 6.98 -4.98 -9.92
N LEU A 129 7.06 -4.99 -8.59
CA LEU A 129 7.01 -3.78 -7.75
C LEU A 129 8.28 -2.93 -7.84
N SER A 130 9.43 -3.54 -8.10
CA SER A 130 10.68 -2.84 -8.40
C SER A 130 10.61 -2.18 -9.79
N GLY A 131 10.14 -2.92 -10.80
CA GLY A 131 9.94 -2.40 -12.15
C GLY A 131 8.89 -1.27 -12.24
N ALA A 132 7.77 -1.39 -11.52
CA ALA A 132 6.71 -0.38 -11.47
C ALA A 132 7.21 0.96 -10.91
N ARG A 133 8.13 0.94 -9.92
CA ARG A 133 8.76 2.16 -9.39
C ARG A 133 9.61 2.85 -10.45
N ALA A 134 10.44 2.09 -11.17
CA ALA A 134 11.26 2.63 -12.27
C ALA A 134 10.39 3.25 -13.38
N ARG A 135 9.26 2.60 -13.72
CA ARG A 135 8.31 3.12 -14.71
C ARG A 135 7.65 4.42 -14.25
N ARG A 136 7.14 4.48 -13.01
CA ARG A 136 6.55 5.72 -12.45
C ARG A 136 7.56 6.86 -12.39
N GLN A 137 8.80 6.57 -12.01
CA GLN A 137 9.87 7.57 -11.98
C GLN A 137 10.13 8.16 -13.37
N ARG A 138 10.31 7.31 -14.39
CA ARG A 138 10.46 7.75 -15.79
C ARG A 138 9.26 8.55 -16.29
N GLN A 139 8.04 8.13 -15.95
CA GLN A 139 6.83 8.86 -16.33
C GLN A 139 6.76 10.25 -15.68
N ARG A 140 7.19 10.38 -14.41
CA ARG A 140 7.27 11.68 -13.73
C ARG A 140 8.35 12.57 -14.34
N GLU A 141 9.51 12.01 -14.68
CA GLU A 141 10.58 12.75 -15.36
C GLU A 141 10.12 13.26 -16.73
N VAL A 142 9.47 12.41 -17.53
CA VAL A 142 8.88 12.81 -18.82
C VAL A 142 7.79 13.88 -18.62
N ALA A 143 6.90 13.72 -17.64
CA ALA A 143 5.87 14.73 -17.34
C ALA A 143 6.49 16.07 -16.88
N ALA A 144 7.56 16.03 -16.10
CA ALA A 144 8.29 17.23 -15.68
C ALA A 144 9.00 17.89 -16.88
N MET A 145 9.62 17.12 -17.76
CA MET A 145 10.22 17.64 -19.01
C MET A 145 9.17 18.32 -19.89
N LEU A 146 8.01 17.69 -20.10
CA LEU A 146 6.90 18.25 -20.87
C LEU A 146 6.32 19.51 -20.21
N SER A 147 6.33 19.60 -18.88
CA SER A 147 5.86 20.78 -18.14
C SER A 147 6.83 21.98 -18.21
N ILE A 148 8.10 21.74 -18.54
CA ILE A 148 9.15 22.78 -18.61
C ILE A 148 9.30 23.35 -20.03
N MET A 149 8.74 22.72 -21.08
CA MET A 149 8.80 23.27 -22.44
C MET A 149 7.89 24.50 -22.57
N PRO A 150 8.44 25.71 -22.82
CA PRO A 150 7.59 26.85 -23.15
C PRO A 150 6.88 26.56 -24.48
N SER A 151 5.56 26.75 -24.49
CA SER A 151 4.73 26.70 -25.70
C SER A 151 5.34 27.62 -26.76
N LEU A 152 5.91 27.05 -27.81
CA LEU A 152 6.27 27.78 -29.03
C LEU A 152 4.96 28.17 -29.75
N GLY A 153 4.28 29.18 -29.19
CA GLY A 153 3.03 29.72 -29.67
C GLY A 153 3.23 31.13 -30.19
N SER A 154 3.34 31.23 -31.51
CA SER A 154 2.72 32.26 -32.35
C SER A 154 3.01 33.75 -32.03
N GLN A 155 4.04 34.30 -32.68
CA GLN A 155 4.20 35.75 -32.89
C GLN A 155 4.22 35.98 -34.40
N GLY A 156 3.29 36.79 -34.91
CA GLY A 156 3.29 37.20 -36.32
C GLY A 156 1.93 37.59 -36.92
N GLY A 157 1.01 38.15 -36.14
CA GLY A 157 -0.13 38.87 -36.71
C GLY A 157 0.33 40.20 -37.29
N LEU A 158 0.67 40.26 -38.58
CA LEU A 158 0.90 41.52 -39.28
C LEU A 158 -0.46 42.17 -39.57
N ALA A 159 -0.80 43.20 -38.80
CA ALA A 159 -1.94 44.06 -39.06
C ALA A 159 -1.68 44.89 -40.33
N VAL A 160 -2.52 44.70 -41.35
CA VAL A 160 -2.58 45.54 -42.55
C VAL A 160 -3.35 46.81 -42.19
N HIS A 161 -2.69 47.96 -42.16
CA HIS A 161 -3.35 49.27 -42.09
C HIS A 161 -3.76 49.72 -43.50
N PRO A 162 -5.00 50.22 -43.71
CA PRO A 162 -5.32 50.98 -44.92
C PRO A 162 -4.93 52.45 -44.74
N SER A 163 -4.10 52.95 -45.67
CA SER A 163 -3.78 54.37 -45.80
C SER A 163 -4.98 55.15 -46.31
N LEU A 164 -5.29 56.26 -45.64
CA LEU A 164 -6.17 57.32 -46.13
C LEU A 164 -5.36 58.27 -47.02
N GLY A 165 -5.87 58.51 -48.24
CA GLY A 165 -5.36 59.47 -49.22
C GLY A 165 -6.24 59.48 -50.45
#